data_AF-A0A9X3PCI6-F1
#
_entry.id   AF-A0A9X3PCI6-F1
#
_cell.length_a   1.000
_cell.length_b   1.000
_cell.length_c   1.000
_cell.angle_alpha   90.00
_cell.angle_beta   90.00
_cell.angle_gamma   90.00
#
_symmetry.space_group_name_H-M   'P 1'
#
loop_
_entity.id
_entity.type
_entity.pdbx_description
1 polymer ?
#
loop_
_entity_poly.entity_id
_entity_poly.type
_entity_poly.pdbx_seq_one_letter_code
_entity_poly.pdbx_strand_id
1 'polypeptide(L)'
;MRKLIFVAFAALALLFAGSSTAWAGSPHFINVSYTVSGDTLTVEGKEAGLGNETQVHIEVTATAECINPGGHHPKAENKADVAGGGDFPVQNGKAVFSITVTADFQPDCSPPMEVRFTNIVVEDTEHNVVKRL
;
A
#
# COMPACT_ATOMS: atom_id res chain seq x y z
N MET A 1 -29.18 19.31 41.00
CA MET A 1 -29.18 19.86 39.62
C MET A 1 -27.77 20.09 39.07
N ARG A 2 -26.88 20.80 39.78
CA ARG A 2 -25.48 21.06 39.36
C ARG A 2 -24.66 19.78 39.03
N LYS A 3 -24.80 18.72 39.83
CA LYS A 3 -24.11 17.43 39.61
C LYS A 3 -24.61 16.65 38.38
N LEU A 4 -25.90 16.77 38.05
CA LEU A 4 -26.49 16.12 36.87
C LEU A 4 -26.02 16.78 35.56
N ILE A 5 -25.78 18.10 35.58
CA ILE A 5 -25.23 18.84 34.44
C ILE A 5 -23.79 18.41 34.15
N PHE A 6 -22.96 18.21 35.18
CA PHE A 6 -21.57 17.76 34.99
C PHE A 6 -21.47 16.33 34.43
N VAL A 7 -22.34 15.42 34.86
CA VAL A 7 -22.36 14.04 34.34
C VAL A 7 -22.80 14.01 32.87
N ALA A 8 -23.79 14.82 32.50
CA ALA A 8 -24.23 14.94 31.11
C ALA A 8 -23.14 15.52 30.19
N PHE A 9 -22.41 16.54 30.65
CA PHE A 9 -21.29 17.11 29.90
C PHE A 9 -20.12 16.13 29.74
N ALA A 10 -19.78 15.36 30.77
CA ALA A 10 -18.72 14.35 30.70
C ALA A 10 -19.07 13.20 29.74
N ALA A 11 -20.33 12.74 29.75
CA ALA A 11 -20.80 11.72 28.82
C ALA A 11 -20.80 12.20 27.36
N LEU A 12 -21.14 13.46 27.11
CA LEU A 12 -21.11 14.05 25.77
C LEU A 12 -19.67 14.24 25.25
N ALA A 13 -18.73 14.65 26.13
CA ALA A 13 -17.32 14.77 25.76
C ALA A 13 -16.68 13.43 25.37
N LEU A 14 -17.10 12.33 26.01
CA LEU A 14 -16.65 10.98 25.66
C LEU A 14 -17.18 10.51 24.29
N LEU A 15 -18.34 10.99 23.85
CA LEU A 15 -18.89 10.69 22.52
C LEU A 15 -18.14 11.41 21.39
N PHE A 16 -17.60 12.61 21.65
CA PHE A 16 -16.77 13.34 20.68
C PHE A 16 -15.34 12.81 20.57
N ALA A 17 -14.83 12.11 21.58
CA ALA A 17 -13.47 11.56 21.57
C ALA A 17 -13.29 10.33 20.67
N GLY A 18 -14.38 9.80 20.10
CA GLY A 18 -14.39 8.61 19.24
C GLY A 18 -14.80 8.88 17.78
N SER A 19 -14.83 10.13 17.32
CA SER A 19 -15.20 10.40 15.92
C SER A 19 -14.10 9.91 14.99
N SER A 20 -14.33 8.80 14.30
CA SER A 20 -13.57 8.43 13.12
C SER A 20 -13.68 9.54 12.07
N THR A 21 -12.59 9.85 11.38
CA THR A 21 -12.61 10.73 10.21
C THR A 21 -13.64 10.21 9.21
N ALA A 22 -14.71 10.95 8.98
CA ALA A 22 -15.69 10.62 7.94
C ALA A 22 -15.11 11.05 6.59
N TRP A 23 -14.81 10.10 5.72
CA TRP A 23 -14.41 10.40 4.35
C TRP A 23 -15.65 10.62 3.49
N ALA A 24 -15.69 11.75 2.79
CA ALA A 24 -16.78 12.05 1.85
C ALA A 24 -16.62 11.27 0.54
N GLY A 25 -15.44 10.70 0.29
CA GLY A 25 -15.13 9.88 -0.87
C GLY A 25 -15.55 8.41 -0.73
N SER A 26 -15.48 7.69 -1.85
CA SER A 26 -15.51 6.22 -1.92
C SER A 26 -14.23 5.74 -2.62
N PRO A 27 -13.07 5.82 -1.93
CA PRO A 27 -11.76 5.54 -2.53
C PRO A 27 -11.67 4.08 -3.00
N HIS A 28 -11.18 3.88 -4.22
CA HIS A 28 -10.94 2.55 -4.79
C HIS A 28 -9.92 2.60 -5.93
N PHE A 29 -9.14 1.54 -6.06
CA PHE A 29 -8.23 1.35 -7.19
C PHE A 29 -8.98 0.90 -8.46
N ILE A 30 -8.75 1.59 -9.58
CA ILE A 30 -9.38 1.25 -10.88
C ILE A 30 -8.50 0.35 -11.73
N ASN A 31 -7.28 0.79 -12.03
CA ASN A 31 -6.32 0.07 -12.87
C ASN A 31 -4.99 0.05 -12.12
N VAL A 32 -4.58 -1.11 -11.65
CA VAL A 32 -3.25 -1.29 -11.04
C VAL A 32 -2.55 -2.37 -11.85
N SER A 33 -1.36 -2.08 -12.32
CA SER A 33 -0.54 -2.97 -13.11
C SER A 33 0.90 -2.90 -12.63
N TYR A 34 1.67 -3.94 -12.94
CA TYR A 34 3.08 -3.98 -12.58
C TYR A 34 3.92 -4.48 -13.76
N THR A 35 5.18 -4.07 -13.76
CA THR A 35 6.21 -4.57 -14.67
C THR A 35 7.42 -4.98 -13.85
N VAL A 36 8.15 -6.00 -14.33
CA VAL A 36 9.38 -6.49 -13.70
C VAL A 36 10.50 -6.38 -14.72
N SER A 37 11.63 -5.80 -14.30
CA SER A 37 12.84 -5.71 -15.10
C SER A 37 14.05 -6.01 -14.21
N GLY A 38 14.65 -7.19 -14.39
CA GLY A 38 15.67 -7.69 -13.48
C GLY A 38 15.10 -7.81 -12.07
N ASP A 39 15.77 -7.17 -11.11
CA ASP A 39 15.42 -7.22 -9.69
C ASP A 39 14.49 -6.08 -9.27
N THR A 40 13.93 -5.35 -10.25
CA THR A 40 13.11 -4.17 -10.03
C THR A 40 11.66 -4.41 -10.42
N LEU A 41 10.75 -4.09 -9.49
CA LEU A 41 9.31 -4.08 -9.65
C LEU A 41 8.83 -2.63 -9.74
N THR A 42 8.15 -2.28 -10.83
CA THR A 42 7.45 -1.00 -10.97
C THR A 42 5.96 -1.24 -10.97
N VAL A 43 5.24 -0.64 -10.03
CA VAL A 43 3.79 -0.72 -9.90
C VAL A 43 3.18 0.64 -10.21
N GLU A 44 2.23 0.65 -11.13
CA GLU A 44 1.54 1.86 -11.55
C GLU A 44 0.05 1.69 -11.38
N GLY A 45 -0.63 2.77 -11.02
CA GLY A 45 -2.06 2.71 -10.96
C GLY A 45 -2.75 4.03 -10.71
N LYS A 46 -4.07 3.90 -10.53
CA LYS A 46 -4.96 5.02 -10.28
C LYS A 46 -5.96 4.67 -9.19
N GLU A 47 -6.01 5.51 -8.18
CA GLU A 47 -7.07 5.56 -7.20
C GLU A 47 -8.09 6.64 -7.56
N ALA A 48 -9.36 6.35 -7.37
CA ALA A 48 -10.46 7.24 -7.70
C ALA A 48 -11.53 7.21 -6.60
N GLY A 49 -12.44 8.18 -6.65
CA GLY A 49 -13.47 8.35 -5.63
C GLY A 49 -12.93 9.05 -4.38
N LEU A 50 -11.80 9.75 -4.51
CA LEU A 50 -11.24 10.59 -3.46
C LEU A 50 -12.11 11.86 -3.30
N GLY A 51 -12.19 12.36 -2.08
CA GLY A 51 -12.94 13.54 -1.70
C GLY A 51 -12.12 14.83 -1.83
N ASN A 52 -11.88 15.47 -0.70
CA ASN A 52 -11.23 16.78 -0.61
C ASN A 52 -9.78 16.69 -0.12
N GLU A 53 -9.20 15.50 -0.10
CA GLU A 53 -7.82 15.27 0.29
C GLU A 53 -6.90 15.94 -0.74
N THR A 54 -5.75 16.46 -0.29
CA THR A 54 -4.77 17.09 -1.19
C THR A 54 -3.83 16.07 -1.82
N GLN A 55 -3.62 14.95 -1.14
CA GLN A 55 -2.79 13.83 -1.57
C GLN A 55 -3.29 12.54 -0.93
N VAL A 56 -2.77 11.41 -1.39
CA VAL A 56 -2.89 10.09 -0.77
C VAL A 56 -1.51 9.48 -0.57
N HIS A 57 -1.35 8.65 0.45
CA HIS A 57 -0.12 7.89 0.68
C HIS A 57 -0.29 6.46 0.18
N ILE A 58 0.43 6.10 -0.89
CA ILE A 58 0.39 4.76 -1.47
C ILE A 58 1.65 3.99 -1.10
N GLU A 59 1.46 2.78 -0.57
CA GLU A 59 2.51 1.82 -0.28
C GLU A 59 2.41 0.61 -1.21
N VAL A 60 3.56 0.06 -1.59
CA VAL A 60 3.71 -1.18 -2.33
C VAL A 60 4.61 -2.11 -1.53
N THR A 61 4.13 -3.31 -1.25
CA THR A 61 4.94 -4.39 -0.70
C THR A 61 4.90 -5.60 -1.61
N ALA A 62 5.99 -6.36 -1.65
CA ALA A 62 6.06 -7.62 -2.40
C ALA A 62 7.16 -8.52 -1.84
N THR A 63 7.09 -9.81 -2.15
CA THR A 63 8.16 -10.77 -1.90
C THR A 63 8.85 -11.09 -3.22
N ALA A 64 10.13 -10.74 -3.34
CA ALA A 64 11.00 -11.14 -4.44
C ALA A 64 11.60 -12.52 -4.17
N GLU A 65 11.51 -13.42 -5.13
CA GLU A 65 12.02 -14.79 -5.05
C GLU A 65 13.03 -15.03 -6.16
N CYS A 66 14.25 -15.45 -5.82
CA CYS A 66 15.26 -15.85 -6.80
C CYS A 66 15.08 -17.35 -7.14
N ILE A 67 14.50 -17.63 -8.30
CA ILE A 67 14.06 -18.97 -8.71
C ILE A 67 15.12 -19.63 -9.59
N ASN A 68 15.45 -20.89 -9.30
CA ASN A 68 16.34 -21.68 -10.14
C ASN A 68 15.61 -22.25 -11.38
N PRO A 69 16.33 -22.65 -12.45
CA PRO A 69 15.72 -23.21 -13.67
C PRO A 69 14.87 -24.46 -13.46
N GLY A 70 15.08 -25.19 -12.36
CA GLY A 70 14.30 -26.38 -12.01
C GLY A 70 12.89 -26.05 -11.50
N GLY A 71 12.55 -24.76 -11.32
CA GLY A 71 11.25 -24.32 -10.80
C GLY A 71 11.01 -24.71 -9.34
N HIS A 72 12.04 -25.20 -8.65
CA HIS A 72 11.95 -25.49 -7.23
C HIS A 72 11.99 -24.17 -6.46
N HIS A 73 11.00 -23.98 -5.58
CA HIS A 73 10.96 -22.82 -4.73
C HIS A 73 12.25 -22.73 -3.91
N PRO A 74 12.90 -21.56 -3.89
CA PRO A 74 14.10 -21.36 -3.12
C PRO A 74 13.84 -21.59 -1.63
N LYS A 75 14.89 -21.99 -0.92
CA LYS A 75 14.91 -21.90 0.55
C LYS A 75 14.71 -20.44 0.96
N ALA A 76 14.28 -20.20 2.20
CA ALA A 76 13.98 -18.86 2.72
C ALA A 76 15.11 -17.84 2.50
N GLU A 77 16.35 -18.31 2.40
CA GLU A 77 17.55 -17.49 2.09
C GLU A 77 17.53 -16.79 0.73
N ASN A 78 16.72 -17.22 -0.26
CA ASN A 78 16.60 -16.52 -1.55
C ASN A 78 15.26 -15.78 -1.71
N LYS A 79 14.67 -15.32 -0.61
CA LYS A 79 13.56 -14.37 -0.61
C LYS A 79 14.01 -13.04 -0.06
N ALA A 80 13.56 -11.96 -0.68
CA ALA A 80 13.72 -10.61 -0.18
C ALA A 80 12.35 -9.92 -0.16
N ASP A 81 11.95 -9.42 0.99
CA ASP A 81 10.76 -8.56 1.06
C ASP A 81 11.17 -7.15 0.65
N VAL A 82 10.37 -6.57 -0.24
CA VAL A 82 10.55 -5.20 -0.72
C VAL A 82 9.36 -4.36 -0.33
N ALA A 83 9.64 -3.11 0.01
CA ALA A 83 8.63 -2.12 0.34
C ALA A 83 9.06 -0.75 -0.18
N GLY A 84 8.08 0.05 -0.60
CA GLY A 84 8.27 1.43 -1.00
C GLY A 84 6.93 2.16 -1.00
N GLY A 85 6.97 3.48 -0.96
CA GLY A 85 5.75 4.28 -0.95
C GLY A 85 6.01 5.72 -1.32
N GLY A 86 4.92 6.48 -1.46
CA GLY A 86 5.00 7.89 -1.78
C GLY A 86 3.66 8.60 -1.65
N ASP A 87 3.74 9.92 -1.56
CA ASP A 87 2.57 10.79 -1.57
C ASP A 87 2.24 11.21 -3.00
N PHE A 88 0.98 11.04 -3.38
CA PHE A 88 0.50 11.35 -4.74
C PHE A 88 -0.63 12.38 -4.68
N PRO A 89 -0.55 13.49 -5.43
CA PRO A 89 -1.52 14.56 -5.34
C PRO A 89 -2.89 14.11 -5.88
N VAL A 90 -3.94 14.51 -5.18
CA VAL A 90 -5.32 14.31 -5.65
C VAL A 90 -5.68 15.41 -6.63
N GLN A 91 -6.11 15.02 -7.83
CA GLN A 91 -6.54 15.94 -8.88
C GLN A 91 -7.83 15.47 -9.51
N ASN A 92 -8.93 16.19 -9.26
CA ASN A 92 -10.28 15.82 -9.71
C ASN A 92 -10.75 14.47 -9.13
N GLY A 93 -10.59 14.29 -7.82
CA GLY A 93 -11.07 13.10 -7.10
C GLY A 93 -10.33 11.80 -7.43
N LYS A 94 -9.08 11.90 -7.90
CA LYS A 94 -8.22 10.77 -8.25
C LYS A 94 -6.74 11.08 -7.98
N ALA A 95 -5.97 10.04 -7.71
CA ALA A 95 -4.51 10.08 -7.65
C ALA A 95 -3.94 9.05 -8.64
N VAL A 96 -2.88 9.42 -9.34
CA VAL A 96 -2.11 8.52 -10.22
C VAL A 96 -0.75 8.31 -9.58
N PHE A 97 -0.34 7.06 -9.46
CA PHE A 97 0.90 6.68 -8.79
C PHE A 97 1.76 5.78 -9.66
N SER A 98 3.07 5.87 -9.42
CA SER A 98 4.10 4.97 -9.94
C SER A 98 5.13 4.79 -8.84
N ILE A 99 5.28 3.56 -8.35
CA ILE A 99 6.20 3.19 -7.28
C ILE A 99 7.14 2.13 -7.82
N THR A 100 8.44 2.34 -7.62
CA THR A 100 9.47 1.38 -8.01
C THR A 100 10.17 0.88 -6.75
N VAL A 101 10.28 -0.44 -6.62
CA VAL A 101 11.02 -1.11 -5.56
C VAL A 101 12.02 -2.10 -6.18
N THR A 102 13.21 -2.18 -5.61
CA THR A 102 14.27 -3.07 -6.10
C THR A 102 14.64 -4.03 -4.98
N ALA A 103 14.65 -5.32 -5.30
CA ALA A 103 15.10 -6.35 -4.38
C ALA A 103 16.63 -6.34 -4.30
N ASP A 104 17.15 -6.53 -3.08
CA ASP A 104 18.57 -6.72 -2.82
C ASP A 104 18.77 -8.15 -2.32
N PHE A 105 19.56 -8.94 -3.04
CA PHE A 105 19.82 -10.34 -2.75
C PHE A 105 21.25 -10.51 -2.28
N GLN A 106 21.46 -11.32 -1.24
CA GLN A 106 22.81 -11.68 -0.80
C GLN A 106 22.91 -13.21 -0.62
N PRO A 107 23.57 -13.94 -1.54
CA PRO A 107 24.26 -13.46 -2.75
C PRO A 107 23.32 -13.01 -3.88
N ASP A 108 23.83 -12.21 -4.83
CA ASP A 108 23.11 -11.74 -6.01
C ASP A 108 22.37 -12.87 -6.76
N CYS A 109 21.15 -12.58 -7.24
CA CYS A 109 20.39 -13.48 -8.10
C CYS A 109 20.97 -13.51 -9.52
N SER A 110 22.00 -14.35 -9.72
CA SER A 110 22.71 -14.45 -11.00
C SER A 110 22.15 -15.53 -11.93
N PRO A 111 22.26 -15.36 -13.26
CA PRO A 111 21.94 -16.42 -14.21
C PRO A 111 22.61 -17.76 -13.86
N PRO A 112 21.91 -18.89 -13.97
CA PRO A 112 20.63 -19.07 -14.68
C PRO A 112 19.38 -18.84 -13.82
N MET A 113 19.50 -18.24 -12.63
CA MET A 113 18.34 -17.92 -11.79
C MET A 113 17.61 -16.67 -12.30
N GLU A 114 16.31 -16.58 -12.00
CA GLU A 114 15.44 -15.46 -12.38
C GLU A 114 14.66 -14.95 -11.17
N VAL A 115 14.52 -13.63 -11.04
CA VAL A 115 13.71 -13.01 -10.00
C VAL A 115 12.23 -13.04 -10.38
N ARG A 116 11.39 -13.43 -9.42
CA ARG A 116 9.93 -13.36 -9.51
C ARG A 116 9.38 -12.63 -8.32
N PHE A 117 8.48 -11.69 -8.56
CA PHE A 117 7.74 -11.01 -7.49
C PHE A 117 6.42 -11.71 -7.24
N THR A 118 6.12 -11.94 -5.98
CA THR A 118 4.87 -12.54 -5.48
C THR A 118 4.31 -11.70 -4.34
N ASN A 119 3.06 -11.96 -3.94
CA ASN A 119 2.39 -11.24 -2.86
C ASN A 119 2.45 -9.71 -3.04
N ILE A 120 2.28 -9.23 -4.27
CA ILE A 120 2.32 -7.80 -4.55
C ILE A 120 1.04 -7.18 -3.98
N VAL A 121 1.21 -6.28 -3.01
CA VAL A 121 0.12 -5.54 -2.36
C VAL A 121 0.33 -4.06 -2.59
N VAL A 122 -0.72 -3.38 -3.01
CA VAL A 122 -0.81 -1.92 -3.07
C VAL A 122 -1.83 -1.47 -2.05
N GLU A 123 -1.47 -0.51 -1.21
CA GLU A 123 -2.30 0.00 -0.15
C GLU A 123 -2.31 1.53 -0.15
N ASP A 124 -3.50 2.12 -0.08
CA ASP A 124 -3.65 3.49 0.42
C ASP A 124 -3.81 3.40 1.94
N THR A 125 -2.79 3.82 2.69
CA THR A 125 -2.78 3.72 4.16
C THR A 125 -3.61 4.82 4.81
N GLU A 126 -3.92 5.89 4.09
CA GLU A 126 -4.81 6.95 4.56
C GLU A 126 -6.27 6.52 4.40
N HIS A 127 -6.58 5.76 3.34
CA HIS A 127 -7.95 5.31 3.03
C HIS A 127 -8.23 3.82 3.32
N ASN A 128 -7.29 3.08 3.88
CA ASN A 128 -7.41 1.63 4.14
C ASN A 128 -7.89 0.83 2.90
N VAL A 129 -7.50 1.27 1.69
CA VAL A 129 -7.86 0.60 0.44
C VAL A 129 -6.71 -0.30 0.04
N VAL A 130 -7.00 -1.58 -0.21
CA VAL A 130 -5.96 -2.57 -0.55
C VAL A 130 -6.27 -3.27 -1.86
N LYS A 131 -5.25 -3.40 -2.72
CA LYS A 131 -5.27 -4.22 -3.94
C LYS A 131 -4.14 -5.24 -3.90
N ARG A 132 -4.48 -6.51 -4.15
CA ARG A 132 -3.50 -7.58 -4.40
C ARG A 132 -3.44 -7.86 -5.90
N LEU A 133 -2.23 -8.05 -6.43
CA LEU A 133 -1.97 -8.33 -7.85
C LEU A 133 -1.60 -9.79 -8.08
#